data_AF-A0AAX4FXH5-F1
#
_entry.id   AF-A0AAX4FXH5-F1
#
_cell.length_a   1.000
_cell.length_b   1.000
_cell.length_c   1.000
_cell.angle_alpha   90.00
_cell.angle_beta   90.00
_cell.angle_gamma   90.00
#
_symmetry.space_group_name_H-M   'P 1'
#
loop_
_entity.id
_entity.type
_entity.pdbx_description
1 polymer ?
#
loop_
_entity_poly.entity_id
_entity_poly.type
_entity_poly.pdbx_seq_one_letter_code
_entity_poly.pdbx_strand_id
1 'polypeptide(L)'
;MLLKPNLLHGLEPDRCVTTHPAVVAAIPRLLVEHGCRVLIADSPGGGVIYSEANLRRAYARAGYMAATEETGAALNYDTGSSSVSFPEGAAMRQFSIITPGRGG
;
A
#
# COMPACT_ATOMS: atom_id res chain seq x y z
N MET A 1 11.07 0.82 -5.68
CA MET A 1 10.63 -0.48 -5.15
C MET A 1 9.26 -0.32 -4.52
N LEU A 2 8.36 -1.28 -4.69
CA LEU A 2 7.01 -1.27 -4.12
C LEU A 2 6.95 -2.11 -2.84
N LEU A 3 6.37 -1.58 -1.76
CA LEU A 3 6.06 -2.31 -0.53
C LEU A 3 4.55 -2.36 -0.33
N LYS A 4 3.99 -3.57 -0.23
CA LYS A 4 2.54 -3.79 -0.02
C LYS A 4 2.26 -4.23 1.44
N PRO A 5 1.79 -3.32 2.32
CA PRO A 5 1.72 -3.56 3.76
C PRO A 5 0.43 -4.26 4.23
N ASN A 6 -0.46 -4.73 3.35
CA ASN A 6 -1.75 -5.33 3.72
C ASN A 6 -2.65 -4.42 4.60
N LEU A 7 -3.08 -3.30 4.04
CA LEU A 7 -3.85 -2.26 4.74
C LEU A 7 -5.28 -2.72 5.13
N LEU A 8 -5.89 -3.61 4.35
CA LEU A 8 -7.27 -4.09 4.52
C LEU A 8 -8.31 -2.97 4.71
N HIS A 9 -8.57 -2.54 5.95
CA HIS A 9 -9.52 -1.48 6.29
C HIS A 9 -8.84 -0.20 6.80
N GLY A 10 -7.51 -0.21 6.98
CA GLY A 10 -6.75 0.90 7.57
C GLY A 10 -7.23 1.22 8.98
N LEU A 11 -7.18 0.24 9.88
CA LEU A 11 -7.53 0.41 11.30
C LEU A 11 -6.28 0.75 12.12
N GLU A 12 -6.51 1.23 13.34
CA GLU A 12 -5.45 1.51 14.30
C GLU A 12 -4.55 0.28 14.54
N PRO A 13 -3.24 0.46 14.76
CA PRO A 13 -2.29 -0.65 14.93
C PRO A 13 -2.69 -1.68 16.00
N ASP A 14 -3.26 -1.22 17.12
CA ASP A 14 -3.68 -2.05 18.25
C ASP A 14 -4.79 -3.05 17.91
N ARG A 15 -5.48 -2.86 16.78
CA ARG A 15 -6.51 -3.79 16.29
C ARG A 15 -5.92 -5.00 15.56
N CYS A 16 -4.62 -4.99 15.24
CA CYS A 16 -3.91 -6.09 14.59
C CYS A 16 -4.55 -6.57 13.27
N VAL A 17 -5.21 -5.68 12.53
CA VAL A 17 -5.82 -5.97 11.21
C VAL A 17 -4.91 -5.53 10.06
N THR A 18 -4.35 -4.32 10.16
CA THR A 18 -3.33 -3.84 9.24
C THR A 18 -1.94 -4.22 9.75
N THR A 19 -0.95 -4.31 8.87
CA THR A 19 0.44 -4.49 9.32
C THR A 19 0.86 -3.33 10.21
N HIS A 20 1.56 -3.64 11.29
CA HIS A 20 1.97 -2.63 12.26
C HIS A 20 2.97 -1.62 11.64
N PRO A 21 2.87 -0.30 11.90
CA PRO A 21 3.75 0.72 11.30
C PRO A 21 5.23 0.46 11.55
N ALA A 22 5.61 -0.05 12.73
CA ALA A 22 7.01 -0.44 13.00
C ALA A 22 7.56 -1.52 12.05
N VAL A 23 6.71 -2.48 11.63
CA VAL A 23 7.08 -3.51 10.65
C VAL A 23 7.15 -2.90 9.25
N VAL A 24 6.21 -2.01 8.92
CA VAL A 24 6.21 -1.29 7.64
C VAL A 24 7.44 -0.40 7.51
N ALA A 25 7.95 0.20 8.59
CA ALA A 25 9.14 1.05 8.59
C ALA A 25 10.46 0.25 8.47
N ALA A 26 10.49 -1.02 8.88
CA ALA A 26 11.73 -1.81 8.90
C ALA A 26 12.33 -2.01 7.50
N ILE A 27 11.50 -2.29 6.50
CA ILE A 27 11.96 -2.51 5.12
C ILE A 27 12.47 -1.21 4.47
N PRO A 28 11.72 -0.08 4.50
CA PRO A 28 12.22 1.17 3.96
C PRO A 28 13.46 1.69 4.66
N ARG A 29 13.60 1.54 5.98
CA ARG A 29 14.82 1.96 6.70
C ARG A 29 16.06 1.32 6.08
N LEU A 30 16.05 -0.01 5.92
CA LEU A 30 17.17 -0.73 5.32
C LEU A 30 17.44 -0.30 3.87
N LEU A 31 16.40 -0.16 3.06
CA LEU A 31 16.57 0.01 1.61
C LEU A 31 16.89 1.45 1.22
N VAL A 32 16.32 2.42 1.92
CA VAL A 32 16.63 3.84 1.70
C VAL A 32 18.09 4.13 2.06
N GLU A 33 18.61 3.53 3.13
CA GLU A 33 20.05 3.60 3.47
C GLU A 33 20.96 3.07 2.35
N HIS A 34 20.45 2.16 1.51
CA HIS A 34 21.16 1.62 0.34
C HIS A 34 20.78 2.34 -0.97
N GLY A 35 20.20 3.54 -0.89
CA GLY A 35 19.87 4.38 -2.05
C GLY A 35 18.60 3.98 -2.81
N CYS A 36 17.79 3.05 -2.28
CA CYS A 36 16.54 2.67 -2.92
C CYS A 36 15.43 3.67 -2.62
N ARG A 37 14.62 3.99 -3.64
CA ARG A 37 13.34 4.68 -3.44
C ARG A 37 12.25 3.65 -3.14
N VAL A 38 11.59 3.77 -1.99
CA VAL A 38 10.52 2.86 -1.56
C VAL A 38 9.18 3.57 -1.61
N LEU A 39 8.24 2.98 -2.34
CA LEU A 39 6.85 3.41 -2.43
C LEU A 39 5.98 2.38 -1.70
N ILE A 40 5.26 2.81 -0.68
CA ILE A 40 4.28 2.01 0.04
C ILE A 40 2.94 2.17 -0.67
N ALA A 41 2.35 1.07 -1.13
CA ALA A 41 1.06 1.08 -1.79
C ALA A 41 0.23 -0.14 -1.41
N ASP A 42 -1.09 0.03 -1.36
CA ASP A 42 -2.02 -1.08 -1.21
C ASP A 42 -3.33 -0.78 -1.95
N SER A 43 -4.13 -1.82 -2.16
CA SER A 43 -5.50 -1.76 -2.67
C SER A 43 -6.45 -2.32 -1.59
N PRO A 44 -6.85 -1.49 -0.61
CA PRO A 44 -7.62 -1.96 0.54
C PRO A 44 -8.96 -2.59 0.09
N GLY A 45 -9.31 -3.72 0.70
CA GLY A 45 -10.53 -4.47 0.42
C GLY A 45 -11.64 -4.19 1.45
N GLY A 46 -12.58 -5.14 1.60
CA GLY A 46 -13.52 -5.13 2.73
C GLY A 46 -14.52 -3.97 2.74
N GLY A 47 -14.92 -3.50 1.55
CA GLY A 47 -15.89 -2.40 1.39
C GLY A 47 -15.26 -1.01 1.37
N VAL A 48 -13.93 -0.89 1.49
CA VAL A 48 -13.25 0.38 1.27
C VAL A 48 -13.23 0.68 -0.23
N ILE A 49 -13.84 1.80 -0.63
CA ILE A 49 -13.74 2.28 -2.01
C ILE A 49 -12.30 2.71 -2.27
N TYR A 50 -11.69 2.21 -3.34
CA TYR A 50 -10.32 2.57 -3.72
C TYR A 50 -10.28 3.99 -4.31
N SER A 51 -10.11 4.97 -3.43
CA SER A 51 -9.98 6.40 -3.76
C SER A 51 -8.86 7.04 -2.93
N GLU A 52 -8.25 8.10 -3.45
CA GLU A 52 -7.19 8.83 -2.76
C GLU A 52 -7.61 9.26 -1.34
N ALA A 53 -8.82 9.79 -1.19
CA ALA A 53 -9.34 10.23 0.11
C ALA A 53 -9.44 9.08 1.12
N ASN A 54 -9.84 7.89 0.68
CA ASN A 54 -9.89 6.70 1.54
C ASN A 54 -8.49 6.19 1.87
N LEU A 55 -7.56 6.18 0.92
CA LEU A 55 -6.16 5.83 1.18
C LEU A 55 -5.52 6.76 2.21
N ARG A 56 -5.71 8.08 2.07
CA ARG A 56 -5.23 9.07 3.05
C ARG A 56 -5.73 8.76 4.46
N ARG A 57 -7.03 8.51 4.61
CA ARG A 57 -7.62 8.14 5.92
C ARG A 57 -7.05 6.83 6.44
N ALA A 58 -6.91 5.81 5.60
CA ALA A 58 -6.44 4.50 5.98
C ALA A 58 -4.96 4.53 6.42
N TYR A 59 -4.10 5.22 5.70
CA TYR A 59 -2.69 5.39 6.07
C TYR A 59 -2.51 6.19 7.35
N ALA A 60 -3.30 7.26 7.54
CA ALA A 60 -3.24 8.07 8.76
C ALA A 60 -3.58 7.22 10.00
N ARG A 61 -4.68 6.48 9.94
CA ARG A 61 -5.11 5.57 11.02
C ARG A 61 -4.15 4.40 11.26
N ALA A 62 -3.56 3.85 10.20
CA ALA A 62 -2.57 2.79 10.34
C ALA A 62 -1.21 3.30 10.87
N GLY A 63 -1.02 4.61 11.02
CA GLY A 63 0.23 5.22 11.48
C GLY A 63 1.34 5.24 10.44
N TYR A 64 1.02 5.07 9.15
CA TYR A 64 2.04 4.96 8.10
C TYR A 64 2.66 6.30 7.70
N MET A 65 2.00 7.43 8.01
CA MET A 65 2.58 8.76 7.79
C MET A 65 3.89 8.93 8.59
N ALA A 66 3.86 8.60 9.88
CA ALA A 66 5.05 8.64 10.73
C ALA A 66 6.13 7.67 10.25
N ALA A 67 5.75 6.47 9.82
CA ALA A 67 6.68 5.49 9.25
C ALA A 67 7.40 6.02 7.98
N THR A 68 6.70 6.79 7.13
CA THR A 68 7.32 7.41 5.95
C THR A 68 8.21 8.60 6.29
N GLU A 69 7.82 9.43 7.26
CA GLU A 69 8.65 10.55 7.73
C GLU A 69 9.97 10.07 8.33
N GLU A 70 9.92 8.97 9.10
CA GLU A 70 11.09 8.37 9.72
C GLU A 70 12.08 7.77 8.70
N THR A 71 11.56 7.19 7.61
CA THR A 71 12.36 6.34 6.71
C THR A 71 12.70 6.97 5.37
N GLY A 72 12.05 8.08 5.00
CA GLY A 72 12.16 8.66 3.66
C GLY A 72 11.41 7.89 2.56
N ALA A 73 10.56 6.93 2.94
CA ALA A 73 9.64 6.27 2.02
C ALA A 73 8.52 7.22 1.56
N ALA A 74 7.81 6.85 0.50
CA ALA A 74 6.64 7.59 0.02
C ALA A 74 5.36 6.73 0.13
N LEU A 75 4.21 7.38 0.35
CA LEU A 75 2.88 6.75 0.25
C LEU A 75 2.31 6.94 -1.16
N ASN A 76 1.76 5.88 -1.73
CA ASN A 76 1.03 5.93 -2.99
C ASN A 76 -0.41 6.40 -2.76
N TYR A 77 -0.82 7.40 -3.52
CA TYR A 77 -2.20 7.90 -3.58
C TYR A 77 -2.87 7.69 -4.95
N ASP A 78 -2.12 7.21 -5.94
CA ASP A 78 -2.66 6.88 -7.26
C ASP A 78 -3.61 5.68 -7.15
N THR A 79 -4.86 5.90 -7.53
CA THR A 79 -5.92 4.89 -7.53
C THR A 79 -6.25 4.32 -8.91
N GLY A 80 -5.36 4.52 -9.88
CA GLY A 80 -5.42 3.87 -11.18
C GLY A 80 -5.27 2.36 -11.06
N SER A 81 -6.00 1.64 -11.91
CA SER A 81 -5.90 0.19 -12.05
C SER A 81 -6.15 -0.21 -13.49
N SER A 82 -5.53 -1.30 -13.93
CA SER A 82 -5.80 -1.92 -15.22
C SER A 82 -6.26 -3.35 -15.04
N SER A 83 -7.11 -3.81 -15.96
CA SER A 83 -7.52 -5.20 -15.98
C SER A 83 -6.56 -6.05 -16.80
N VAL A 84 -6.11 -7.17 -16.23
CA VAL A 84 -5.16 -8.09 -16.86
C VAL A 84 -5.82 -9.45 -17.02
N SER A 85 -5.85 -9.94 -18.26
CA SER A 85 -6.42 -11.24 -18.61
C SER A 85 -5.42 -12.37 -18.36
N PHE A 86 -5.93 -13.50 -17.87
CA PHE A 86 -5.21 -14.75 -17.67
C PHE A 86 -6.16 -15.93 -17.93
N PRO A 87 -6.49 -16.23 -19.20
CA PRO A 87 -7.58 -17.12 -19.55
C PRO A 87 -7.37 -18.57 -19.10
N GLU A 88 -6.12 -19.00 -18.88
CA GLU A 88 -5.74 -20.31 -18.37
C GLU A 88 -6.00 -20.48 -16.86
N GLY A 89 -6.42 -19.41 -16.18
CA GLY A 89 -6.71 -19.42 -14.76
C GLY A 89 -7.84 -20.39 -14.38
N ALA A 90 -7.58 -21.22 -13.36
CA ALA A 90 -8.55 -22.20 -12.86
C ALA A 90 -9.67 -21.55 -12.00
N ALA A 91 -9.31 -20.61 -11.12
CA ALA A 91 -10.25 -19.95 -10.20
C ALA A 91 -10.65 -18.53 -10.65
N MET A 92 -9.73 -17.80 -11.28
CA MET A 92 -9.92 -16.43 -11.75
C MET A 92 -9.17 -16.28 -13.06
N ARG A 93 -9.85 -15.73 -14.08
CA ARG A 93 -9.29 -15.55 -15.44
C ARG A 93 -8.94 -14.11 -15.78
N GLN A 94 -9.17 -13.18 -14.85
CA GLN A 94 -8.95 -11.76 -15.02
C GLN A 94 -8.72 -11.10 -13.67
N PHE A 95 -7.72 -10.23 -13.58
CA PHE A 95 -7.31 -9.55 -12.36
C PHE A 95 -7.42 -8.04 -12.53
N SER A 96 -7.81 -7.34 -11.46
CA SER A 96 -7.61 -5.88 -11.37
C SER A 96 -6.28 -5.62 -10.70
N ILE A 97 -5.36 -4.95 -11.39
CA ILE A 97 -4.01 -4.65 -10.90
C ILE A 97 -3.86 -3.14 -10.77
N ILE A 98 -3.54 -2.67 -9.57
CA ILE A 98 -3.27 -1.24 -9.33
C ILE A 98 -1.97 -0.79 -10.01
N THR A 99 -1.89 0.48 -10.37
CA THR A 99 -0.71 1.07 -11.02
C THR A 99 -0.07 2.14 -10.15
N PRO A 100 0.46 1.78 -8.96
CA PRO A 100 0.98 2.75 -8.01
C PRO A 100 2.17 3.52 -8.61
N GLY A 101 2.20 4.83 -8.37
CA GLY A 101 3.29 5.70 -8.82
C GLY A 101 3.32 6.00 -10.32
N ARG A 102 2.22 5.79 -11.06
CA ARG A 102 2.11 6.24 -12.46
C ARG A 102 1.62 7.69 -12.58
N GLY A 103 0.96 8.23 -11.55
CA GLY A 103 0.67 9.65 -11.41
C GLY A 103 1.90 10.43 -10.93
N GLY A 104 2.75 10.82 -11.87
CA GLY A 104 3.88 11.76 -11.70
C GLY A 104 4.03 12.61 -12.95
#